data_AF-A0AAV5E891-F1
#
_entry.id   AF-A0AAV5E891-F1
#
_cell.length_a   1.000
_cell.length_b   1.000
_cell.length_c   1.000
_cell.angle_alpha   90.00
_cell.angle_beta   90.00
_cell.angle_gamma   90.00
#
_symmetry.space_group_name_H-M   'P 1'
#
loop_
_entity.id
_entity.type
_entity.pdbx_description
1 polymer ?
#
loop_
_entity_poly.entity_id
_entity_poly.type
_entity_poly.pdbx_seq_one_letter_code
_entity_poly.pdbx_strand_id
1 'polypeptide(L)'
;MTTVGDGRSTLFWTDCWVNDKSIQELASALMSFVKRRGWRARTVHDALMQNTWLRDIAVELPVLATWQFLLLWDVLATVELMPEECDTHVWTPCPSGIFSSKSAYRRYFVDGISFEPHKRIWRTWAPLKIKIFIWLAIWRRCWTADRLERRGLPHSEGLPIMRSGLREH
;
A
#
# COMPACT_ATOMS: atom_id res chain seq x y z
N MET A 1 -10.33 -5.41 -10.21
CA MET A 1 -10.85 -4.77 -11.43
C MET A 1 -12.29 -4.45 -11.12
N THR A 2 -12.69 -3.22 -11.34
CA THR A 2 -14.03 -2.75 -11.05
C THR A 2 -14.66 -2.26 -12.33
N THR A 3 -15.82 -2.79 -12.67
CA THR A 3 -16.69 -2.26 -13.72
C THR A 3 -17.64 -1.26 -13.07
N VAL A 4 -17.55 0.00 -13.49
CA VAL A 4 -18.30 1.10 -12.89
C VAL A 4 -19.69 1.15 -13.49
N GLY A 5 -20.71 1.17 -12.63
CA GLY A 5 -22.09 1.48 -12.97
C GLY A 5 -22.43 2.88 -12.48
N ASP A 6 -23.06 2.98 -11.32
CA ASP A 6 -23.46 4.23 -10.68
C ASP A 6 -22.30 5.01 -10.05
N GLY A 7 -21.15 4.36 -9.85
CA GLY A 7 -19.91 4.91 -9.31
C GLY A 7 -19.91 5.17 -7.82
N ARG A 8 -20.92 4.72 -7.07
CA ARG A 8 -21.09 5.07 -5.65
C ARG A 8 -20.28 4.21 -4.69
N SER A 9 -19.93 2.99 -5.07
CA SER A 9 -19.12 2.09 -4.24
C SER A 9 -17.66 1.97 -4.70
N THR A 10 -17.31 2.64 -5.79
CA THR A 10 -15.94 2.67 -6.32
C THR A 10 -15.21 3.95 -5.93
N LEU A 11 -14.00 3.82 -5.38
CA LEU A 11 -13.14 4.96 -5.04
C LEU A 11 -12.43 5.49 -6.29
N PHE A 12 -12.53 6.80 -6.51
CA PHE A 12 -12.01 7.47 -7.69
C PHE A 12 -10.48 7.34 -7.83
N TRP A 13 -9.71 7.59 -6.77
CA TRP A 13 -8.25 7.66 -6.89
C TRP A 13 -7.54 6.31 -6.82
N THR A 14 -8.07 5.39 -6.00
CA THR A 14 -7.34 4.17 -5.59
C THR A 14 -7.81 2.90 -6.26
N ASP A 15 -9.08 2.82 -6.65
CA ASP A 15 -9.62 1.58 -7.19
C ASP A 15 -9.26 1.43 -8.67
N CYS A 16 -9.16 0.18 -9.13
CA CYS A 16 -8.85 -0.13 -10.53
C CYS A 16 -10.12 -0.12 -11.37
N TRP A 17 -10.51 1.07 -11.83
CA TRP A 17 -11.78 1.27 -12.55
C TRP A 17 -11.63 2.00 -13.89
N VAL A 18 -10.41 2.45 -14.24
CA VAL A 18 -10.11 3.14 -15.50
C VAL A 18 -9.15 2.29 -16.32
N ASN A 19 -9.60 1.71 -17.43
CA ASN A 19 -8.76 0.87 -18.31
C ASN A 19 -7.97 -0.21 -17.54
N ASP A 20 -8.65 -0.91 -16.62
CA ASP A 20 -8.10 -1.92 -15.71
C ASP A 20 -7.03 -1.43 -14.72
N LYS A 21 -6.83 -0.12 -14.64
CA LYS A 21 -5.85 0.53 -13.76
C LYS A 21 -6.52 1.46 -12.78
N SER A 22 -5.80 1.76 -11.70
CA SER A 22 -6.17 2.86 -10.83
C SER A 22 -5.64 4.18 -11.39
N ILE A 23 -6.28 5.30 -11.05
CA ILE A 23 -5.72 6.62 -11.36
C ILE A 23 -4.35 6.78 -10.70
N GLN A 24 -4.13 6.17 -9.53
CA GLN A 24 -2.82 6.14 -8.90
C GLN A 24 -1.72 5.50 -9.76
N GLU A 25 -2.04 4.46 -10.52
CA GLU A 25 -1.11 3.83 -11.47
C GLU A 25 -0.95 4.64 -12.75
N LEU A 26 -2.02 5.26 -13.25
CA LEU A 26 -2.00 6.07 -14.47
C LEU A 26 -1.28 7.42 -14.27
N ALA A 27 -1.44 8.02 -13.09
CA ALA A 27 -1.04 9.39 -12.79
C ALA A 27 -0.30 9.48 -11.44
N SER A 28 0.74 8.65 -11.29
CA SER A 28 1.49 8.52 -10.03
C SER A 28 2.16 9.81 -9.53
N ALA A 29 2.60 10.69 -10.44
CA ALA A 29 3.19 11.98 -10.06
C ALA A 29 2.10 12.96 -9.61
N LEU A 30 0.95 12.99 -10.29
CA LEU A 30 -0.22 13.79 -9.91
C LEU A 30 -0.71 13.43 -8.51
N MET A 31 -0.70 12.13 -8.17
CA MET A 31 -1.15 11.67 -6.85
C MET A 31 -0.45 12.35 -5.68
N SER A 32 0.83 12.68 -5.82
CA SER A 32 1.58 13.39 -4.76
C SER A 32 1.03 14.79 -4.44
N PHE A 33 0.21 15.36 -5.34
CA PHE A 33 -0.45 16.64 -5.20
C PHE A 33 -1.94 16.52 -4.86
N VAL A 34 -2.48 15.32 -4.72
CA VAL A 34 -3.87 15.10 -4.31
C VAL A 34 -3.95 15.09 -2.78
N LYS A 35 -4.88 15.86 -2.22
CA LYS A 35 -5.14 15.93 -0.77
C LYS A 35 -5.56 14.57 -0.22
N ARG A 36 -4.99 14.19 0.92
CA ARG A 36 -5.23 12.90 1.60
C ARG A 36 -6.72 12.59 1.87
N ARG A 37 -7.55 13.63 2.05
CA ARG A 37 -9.01 13.45 2.21
C ARG A 37 -9.65 12.91 0.93
N GLY A 38 -9.28 13.46 -0.24
CA GLY A 38 -9.78 13.01 -1.53
C GLY A 38 -9.46 11.54 -1.79
N TRP A 39 -8.25 11.10 -1.45
CA TRP A 39 -7.79 9.71 -1.67
C TRP A 39 -8.73 8.64 -1.08
N ARG A 40 -9.32 8.91 0.09
CA ARG A 40 -9.99 7.87 0.89
C ARG A 40 -11.51 7.91 0.80
N ALA A 41 -12.07 9.02 0.35
CA ALA A 41 -13.49 9.28 0.46
C ALA A 41 -14.14 9.62 -0.89
N ARG A 42 -13.36 9.96 -1.91
CA ARG A 42 -13.91 10.35 -3.21
C ARG A 42 -14.41 9.12 -3.94
N THR A 43 -15.71 9.03 -4.16
CA THR A 43 -16.33 8.05 -5.06
C THR A 43 -16.23 8.52 -6.50
N VAL A 44 -16.34 7.59 -7.46
CA VAL A 44 -16.38 7.93 -8.89
C VAL A 44 -17.61 8.79 -9.21
N HIS A 45 -18.75 8.47 -8.58
CA HIS A 45 -19.99 9.23 -8.69
C HIS A 45 -19.79 10.70 -8.30
N ASP A 46 -19.28 10.96 -7.09
CA ASP A 46 -19.09 12.32 -6.58
C ASP A 46 -18.06 13.09 -7.40
N ALA A 47 -17.00 12.40 -7.83
CA ALA A 47 -15.95 12.96 -8.66
C ALA A 47 -16.52 13.50 -9.97
N LEU A 48 -17.22 12.66 -10.74
CA LEU A 48 -17.67 12.98 -12.09
C LEU A 48 -18.89 13.92 -12.09
N MET A 49 -19.91 13.66 -11.26
CA MET A 49 -21.16 14.44 -11.29
C MET A 49 -20.96 15.92 -10.91
N GLN A 50 -19.97 16.22 -10.08
CA GLN A 50 -19.72 17.58 -9.59
C GLN A 50 -18.33 18.10 -9.94
N ASN A 51 -17.56 17.39 -10.77
CA ASN A 51 -16.14 17.66 -11.03
C ASN A 51 -15.33 17.93 -9.75
N THR A 52 -15.70 17.26 -8.66
CA THR A 52 -15.13 17.55 -7.35
C THR A 52 -13.74 16.96 -7.18
N TRP A 53 -13.35 16.02 -8.05
CA TRP A 53 -11.98 15.51 -8.12
C TRP A 53 -10.95 16.63 -8.35
N LEU A 54 -11.31 17.70 -9.08
CA LEU A 54 -10.47 18.88 -9.26
C LEU A 54 -10.14 19.57 -7.93
N ARG A 55 -11.07 19.57 -6.98
CA ARG A 55 -10.87 20.19 -5.65
C ARG A 55 -9.91 19.39 -4.78
N ASP A 56 -9.71 18.12 -5.11
CA ASP A 56 -8.78 17.25 -4.40
C ASP A 56 -7.32 17.56 -4.78
N ILE A 57 -7.08 18.14 -5.95
CA ILE A 57 -5.74 18.44 -6.47
C ILE A 57 -5.24 19.78 -5.91
N ALA A 58 -3.94 19.87 -5.63
CA ALA A 58 -3.29 21.13 -5.31
C ALA A 58 -3.26 22.07 -6.54
N VAL A 59 -3.28 23.38 -6.29
CA VAL A 59 -3.34 24.39 -7.36
C VAL A 59 -2.03 24.45 -8.16
N GLU A 60 -0.90 24.20 -7.50
CA GLU A 60 0.42 24.27 -8.10
C GLU A 60 0.91 22.87 -8.48
N LEU A 61 1.00 22.61 -9.78
CA LEU A 61 1.45 21.34 -10.33
C LEU A 61 2.77 21.53 -11.10
N PRO A 62 3.79 20.68 -10.86
CA PRO A 62 4.95 20.63 -11.74
C PRO A 62 4.56 20.12 -13.13
N VAL A 63 5.45 20.31 -14.12
CA VAL A 63 5.20 19.97 -15.53
C VAL A 63 4.72 18.53 -15.70
N LEU A 64 5.36 17.57 -15.04
CA LEU A 64 4.98 16.15 -15.13
C LEU A 64 3.58 15.87 -14.57
N ALA A 65 3.23 16.46 -13.43
CA ALA A 65 1.90 16.31 -12.83
C ALA A 65 0.83 17.02 -13.68
N THR A 66 1.17 18.15 -14.31
CA THR A 66 0.30 18.86 -15.25
C THR A 66 -0.01 18.01 -16.47
N TRP A 67 1.00 17.34 -17.04
CA TRP A 67 0.79 16.40 -18.14
C TRP A 67 -0.13 15.23 -17.74
N GLN A 68 0.11 14.62 -16.57
CA GLN A 68 -0.74 13.54 -16.07
C GLN A 68 -2.16 14.01 -15.75
N PHE A 69 -2.34 15.25 -15.32
CA PHE A 69 -3.65 15.88 -15.16
C PHE A 69 -4.40 15.97 -16.49
N LEU A 70 -3.75 16.42 -17.56
CA LEU A 70 -4.37 16.51 -18.89
C LEU A 70 -4.73 15.13 -19.45
N LEU A 71 -3.84 14.15 -19.27
CA LEU A 71 -4.14 12.75 -19.62
C LEU A 71 -5.36 12.23 -18.87
N LEU A 72 -5.42 12.48 -17.56
CA LEU A 72 -6.55 12.07 -16.74
C LEU A 72 -7.85 12.75 -17.21
N TRP A 73 -7.79 14.05 -17.52
CA TRP A 73 -8.94 14.79 -18.03
C TRP A 73 -9.53 14.18 -19.29
N ASP A 74 -8.67 13.83 -20.26
CA ASP A 74 -9.07 13.22 -21.53
C ASP A 74 -9.70 11.83 -21.31
N VAL A 75 -9.08 11.02 -20.46
CA VAL A 75 -9.61 9.70 -20.12
C VAL A 75 -10.97 9.80 -19.45
N LEU A 76 -11.16 10.72 -18.50
CA LEU A 76 -12.44 10.92 -17.81
C LEU A 76 -13.54 11.45 -18.74
N ALA A 77 -13.20 12.17 -19.81
CA ALA A 77 -14.18 12.64 -20.79
C ALA A 77 -14.87 11.50 -21.54
N THR A 78 -14.24 10.31 -21.58
CA THR A 78 -14.81 9.10 -22.20
C THR A 78 -15.64 8.24 -21.24
N VAL A 79 -15.68 8.58 -19.96
CA VAL A 79 -16.38 7.79 -18.94
C VAL A 79 -17.83 8.26 -18.84
N GLU A 80 -18.76 7.33 -19.05
CA GLU A 80 -20.18 7.53 -18.81
C GLU A 80 -20.65 6.62 -17.67
N LEU A 81 -21.32 7.20 -16.67
CA LEU A 81 -21.91 6.46 -15.56
C LEU A 81 -23.29 5.93 -15.93
N MET A 82 -23.62 4.73 -15.46
CA MET A 82 -24.92 4.09 -15.64
C MET A 82 -25.69 4.14 -14.32
N PRO A 83 -26.61 5.12 -14.12
CA PRO A 83 -27.21 5.37 -12.80
C PRO A 83 -28.06 4.22 -12.25
N GLU A 84 -28.56 3.36 -13.14
CA GLU A 84 -29.42 2.23 -12.82
C GLU A 84 -28.65 0.93 -12.55
N GLU A 85 -27.33 0.92 -12.74
CA GLU A 85 -26.50 -0.26 -12.59
C GLU A 85 -25.54 -0.10 -11.41
N CYS A 86 -25.44 -1.11 -10.54
CA CYS A 86 -24.51 -1.06 -9.41
C CYS A 86 -23.08 -1.34 -9.87
N ASP A 87 -22.09 -0.73 -9.21
CA ASP A 87 -20.69 -1.08 -9.44
C ASP A 87 -20.42 -2.56 -9.15
N THR A 88 -19.55 -3.17 -9.96
CA THR A 88 -19.20 -4.59 -9.85
C THR A 88 -17.71 -4.77 -9.64
N HIS A 89 -17.34 -5.39 -8.51
CA HIS A 89 -15.94 -5.59 -8.13
C HIS A 89 -15.50 -7.03 -8.40
N VAL A 90 -14.54 -7.19 -9.29
CA VAL A 90 -13.92 -8.47 -9.65
C VAL A 90 -12.56 -8.62 -8.95
N TRP A 91 -12.41 -9.71 -8.20
CA TRP A 91 -11.17 -10.05 -7.50
C TRP A 91 -10.11 -10.59 -8.48
N THR A 92 -9.27 -9.71 -9.00
CA THR A 92 -8.25 -10.02 -10.03
C THR A 92 -7.18 -11.04 -9.63
N PRO A 93 -6.78 -11.21 -8.35
CA PRO A 93 -5.79 -12.22 -7.99
C PRO A 93 -6.27 -13.68 -8.14
N CYS A 94 -7.56 -13.90 -8.39
CA CYS A 94 -8.10 -15.20 -8.79
C CYS A 94 -8.60 -15.14 -10.24
N PRO A 95 -8.27 -16.12 -11.09
CA PRO A 95 -8.86 -16.24 -12.43
C PRO A 95 -10.39 -16.38 -12.41
N SER A 96 -10.95 -16.91 -11.32
CA SER A 96 -12.39 -17.00 -11.12
C SER A 96 -13.06 -15.66 -10.81
N GLY A 97 -12.29 -14.59 -10.54
CA GLY A 97 -12.84 -13.28 -10.14
C GLY A 97 -13.48 -13.25 -8.75
N ILE A 98 -13.53 -14.39 -8.05
CA ILE A 98 -14.16 -14.54 -6.73
C ILE A 98 -13.12 -14.33 -5.64
N PHE A 99 -13.49 -13.54 -4.62
CA PHE A 99 -12.68 -13.34 -3.44
C PHE A 99 -12.49 -14.65 -2.65
N SER A 100 -11.26 -14.92 -2.23
CA SER A 100 -10.97 -15.96 -1.25
C SER A 100 -9.87 -15.51 -0.31
N SER A 101 -9.95 -15.88 0.97
CA SER A 101 -8.90 -15.57 1.95
C SER A 101 -7.53 -16.10 1.51
N LYS A 102 -7.49 -17.24 0.80
CA LYS A 102 -6.27 -17.85 0.26
C LYS A 102 -5.60 -16.99 -0.81
N SER A 103 -6.38 -16.45 -1.75
CA SER A 103 -5.84 -15.59 -2.81
C SER A 103 -5.52 -14.19 -2.33
N ALA A 104 -6.28 -13.65 -1.36
CA ALA A 104 -5.91 -12.44 -0.62
C ALA A 104 -4.56 -12.60 0.06
N TYR A 105 -4.39 -13.63 0.89
CA TYR A 105 -3.12 -13.92 1.56
C TYR A 105 -1.99 -14.04 0.53
N ARG A 106 -2.17 -14.84 -0.52
CA ARG A 106 -1.15 -14.96 -1.57
C ARG A 106 -0.81 -13.59 -2.17
N ARG A 107 -1.77 -12.76 -2.58
CA ARG A 107 -1.52 -11.42 -3.15
C ARG A 107 -0.73 -10.52 -2.20
N TYR A 108 -1.01 -10.54 -0.89
CA TYR A 108 -0.31 -9.73 0.11
C TYR A 108 1.12 -10.22 0.40
N PHE A 109 1.39 -11.51 0.24
CA PHE A 109 2.66 -12.13 0.62
C PHE A 109 3.50 -12.63 -0.56
N VAL A 110 3.12 -12.35 -1.81
CA VAL A 110 3.86 -12.77 -3.02
C VAL A 110 5.22 -12.06 -3.17
N ASP A 111 5.34 -10.80 -2.73
CA ASP A 111 6.62 -10.06 -2.71
C ASP A 111 7.33 -10.11 -1.36
N GLY A 112 6.65 -10.65 -0.35
CA GLY A 112 7.32 -11.12 0.84
C GLY A 112 8.13 -12.32 0.43
N ILE A 113 9.46 -12.19 0.34
CA ILE A 113 10.38 -13.32 0.34
C ILE A 113 9.73 -14.38 1.22
N SER A 114 9.56 -15.62 0.73
CA SER A 114 9.26 -16.77 1.59
C SER A 114 10.47 -17.05 2.48
N PHE A 115 10.91 -16.02 3.18
CA PHE A 115 11.72 -16.09 4.35
C PHE A 115 10.72 -16.59 5.36
N GLU A 116 10.76 -17.90 5.56
CA GLU A 116 10.15 -18.54 6.70
C GLU A 116 11.24 -18.56 7.78
N PRO A 117 11.49 -17.43 8.49
CA PRO A 117 12.55 -17.33 9.47
C PRO A 117 12.43 -18.44 10.49
N HIS A 118 11.20 -18.82 10.85
CA HIS A 118 10.94 -19.96 11.72
C HIS A 118 11.54 -21.27 11.15
N LYS A 119 11.27 -21.65 9.89
CA LYS A 119 11.81 -22.91 9.33
C LYS A 119 13.32 -22.92 9.31
N ARG A 120 13.96 -21.79 8.97
CA ARG A 120 15.43 -21.70 8.95
C ARG A 120 16.04 -21.71 10.36
N ILE A 121 15.53 -20.89 11.27
CA ILE A 121 16.01 -20.80 12.67
C ILE A 121 15.88 -22.13 13.38
N TRP A 122 14.74 -22.81 13.23
CA TRP A 122 14.49 -24.04 13.95
C TRP A 122 15.20 -25.25 13.34
N ARG A 123 15.54 -25.22 12.04
CA ARG A 123 16.37 -26.23 11.36
C ARG A 123 17.88 -26.10 11.60
N THR A 124 18.40 -24.94 12.03
CA THR A 124 19.85 -24.79 12.26
C THR A 124 20.34 -25.70 13.38
N TRP A 125 21.60 -26.14 13.29
CA TRP A 125 22.27 -26.88 14.35
C TRP A 125 22.85 -25.92 15.41
N ALA A 126 22.01 -24.98 15.86
CA ALA A 126 22.36 -24.00 16.88
C ALA A 126 21.72 -24.38 18.23
N PRO A 127 22.41 -24.11 19.36
CA PRO A 127 21.81 -24.21 20.68
C PRO A 127 20.51 -23.40 20.80
N LEU A 128 19.56 -23.90 21.60
CA LEU A 128 18.23 -23.31 21.76
C LEU A 128 18.26 -21.81 22.14
N LYS A 129 19.22 -21.42 22.98
CA LYS A 129 19.45 -20.02 23.37
C LYS A 129 19.70 -19.12 22.16
N ILE A 130 20.47 -19.60 21.18
CA ILE A 130 20.77 -18.86 19.95
C ILE A 130 19.55 -18.78 19.04
N LYS A 131 18.78 -19.87 18.92
CA LYS A 131 17.53 -19.89 18.13
C LYS A 131 16.49 -18.90 18.66
N ILE A 132 16.28 -18.91 19.98
CA ILE A 132 15.37 -17.97 20.66
C ILE A 132 15.85 -16.53 20.46
N PHE A 133 17.16 -16.28 20.57
CA PHE A 133 17.74 -14.97 20.34
C PHE A 133 17.52 -14.46 18.91
N ILE A 134 17.84 -15.27 17.89
CA ILE A 134 17.64 -14.89 16.48
C ILE A 134 16.16 -14.66 16.19
N TRP A 135 15.27 -15.49 16.75
CA TRP A 135 13.82 -15.29 16.68
C TRP A 135 13.43 -13.93 17.25
N LEU A 136 13.84 -13.62 18.48
CA LEU A 136 13.56 -12.31 19.09
C LEU A 136 14.17 -11.14 18.30
N ALA A 137 15.33 -11.33 17.66
CA ALA A 137 16.01 -10.29 16.89
C ALA A 137 15.22 -9.94 15.62
N ILE A 138 14.76 -10.95 14.88
CA ILE A 138 13.95 -10.79 13.66
C ILE A 138 12.65 -10.06 13.97
N TRP A 139 12.01 -10.39 15.09
CA TRP A 139 10.79 -9.74 15.54
C TRP A 139 11.02 -8.37 16.16
N ARG A 140 12.27 -7.86 16.18
CA ARG A 140 12.63 -6.62 16.86
C ARG A 140 12.07 -6.65 18.29
N ARG A 141 12.30 -7.74 19.03
CA ARG A 141 11.90 -7.94 20.43
C ARG A 141 13.10 -8.26 21.34
N CYS A 142 14.32 -8.27 20.81
CA CYS A 142 15.52 -8.29 21.64
C CYS A 142 15.66 -6.99 22.45
N TRP A 143 16.12 -7.13 23.69
CA TRP A 143 16.59 -6.03 24.52
C TRP A 143 17.99 -5.64 24.05
N THR A 144 18.06 -4.80 23.01
CA THR A 144 19.31 -4.18 22.58
C THR A 144 19.68 -3.02 23.52
N ALA A 145 20.98 -2.74 23.67
CA ALA A 145 21.45 -1.61 24.49
C ALA A 145 20.74 -0.30 24.10
N ASP A 146 20.57 -0.06 22.79
CA ASP A 146 19.83 1.07 22.22
C ASP A 146 18.35 1.17 22.67
N ARG A 147 17.73 0.08 23.15
CA ARG A 147 16.36 0.07 23.69
C ARG A 147 16.32 0.24 25.20
N LEU A 148 17.35 -0.22 25.89
CA LEU A 148 17.54 0.04 27.32
C LEU A 148 17.81 1.52 27.54
N GLU A 149 18.70 2.11 26.72
CA GLU A 149 19.03 3.54 26.72
C GLU A 149 17.80 4.43 26.45
N ARG A 150 17.01 4.10 25.43
CA ARG A 150 15.75 4.82 25.14
C ARG A 150 14.68 4.72 26.23
N ARG A 151 14.83 3.81 27.18
CA ARG A 151 13.89 3.62 28.30
C ARG A 151 14.50 4.01 29.65
N GLY A 152 15.70 4.60 29.66
CA GLY A 152 16.38 5.04 30.88
C GLY A 152 16.78 3.91 31.82
N LEU A 153 16.90 2.67 31.32
CA LEU A 153 17.32 1.51 32.11
C LEU A 153 18.85 1.38 32.07
N PRO A 154 19.51 0.94 33.16
CA PRO A 154 20.95 0.81 33.22
C PRO A 154 21.45 -0.16 32.14
N HIS A 155 22.41 0.29 31.34
CA HIS A 155 23.01 -0.47 30.26
C HIS A 155 24.54 -0.45 30.38
N SER A 156 25.17 -1.63 30.28
CA SER A 156 26.62 -1.75 30.23
C SER A 156 27.13 -1.35 28.85
N GLU A 157 28.02 -0.36 28.76
CA GLU A 157 28.64 0.09 27.48
C GLU A 157 29.52 -0.98 26.79
N GLY A 158 29.73 -2.14 27.42
CA GLY A 158 30.74 -3.13 27.03
C GLY A 158 30.27 -4.38 26.26
N LEU A 159 29.06 -4.46 25.71
CA LEU A 159 28.64 -5.61 24.90
C LEU A 159 28.65 -5.27 23.39
N PRO A 160 29.64 -5.74 22.61
CA PRO A 160 29.85 -5.31 21.22
C PRO A 160 28.80 -5.81 20.22
N ILE A 161 27.90 -6.71 20.64
CA ILE A 161 27.04 -7.49 19.72
C ILE A 161 25.75 -6.73 19.33
N MET A 162 25.45 -5.57 19.93
CA MET A 162 24.18 -4.87 19.71
C MET A 162 24.29 -3.35 19.57
N ARG A 163 25.21 -2.86 18.75
CA ARG A 163 25.00 -1.55 18.10
C ARG A 163 24.24 -1.80 16.80
N SER A 164 22.99 -1.35 16.71
CA SER A 164 22.22 -1.42 15.46
C SER A 164 22.71 -0.36 14.46
N GLY A 165 23.97 -0.47 14.05
CA GLY A 165 24.59 0.35 13.02
C GLY A 165 24.27 -0.20 11.62
N LEU A 166 23.01 -0.07 11.20
CA LEU A 166 22.66 0.06 9.79
C LEU A 166 21.99 1.43 9.63
N ARG A 167 22.83 2.48 9.70
CA ARG A 167 22.53 3.73 9.01
C ARG A 167 22.98 3.53 7.56
N GLU A 168 21.99 3.58 6.70
CA GLU A 168 22.13 3.60 5.24
C GLU A 168 23.04 4.79 4.84
N HIS A 169 24.02 4.49 3.98
CA HIS A 169 24.47 5.39 2.92
C HIS A 169 24.01 4.78 1.61
#